data_AF-A0A533Z085-F1
#
_entry.id   AF-A0A533Z085-F1
#
_cell.length_a   1.000
_cell.length_b   1.000
_cell.length_c   1.000
_cell.angle_alpha   90.00
_cell.angle_beta   90.00
_cell.angle_gamma   90.00
#
_symmetry.space_group_name_H-M   'P 1'
#
loop_
_entity.id
_entity.type
_entity.pdbx_description
1 polymer ?
#
loop_
_entity_poly.entity_id
_entity_poly.type
_entity_poly.pdbx_seq_one_letter_code
_entity_poly.pdbx_strand_id
1 'polypeptide(L)' 'MAKSIPHLYAVVLAGGSGTRFWPLSRELYPKQLLKVLSDRTLIQRTVERIKP' A
#
# COMPACT_ATOMS: atom_id res chain seq x y z
N MET A 1 25.10 2.39 -12.20
CA MET A 1 24.42 3.15 -11.13
C MET A 1 23.31 3.97 -11.77
N ALA A 2 22.07 3.82 -11.30
CA ALA A 2 20.96 4.65 -11.79
C ALA A 2 21.23 6.12 -11.43
N LYS A 3 21.00 7.02 -12.39
CA LYS A 3 21.22 8.45 -12.22
C LYS A 3 20.14 8.99 -11.27
N SER A 4 20.54 9.61 -10.17
CA SER A 4 19.59 10.24 -9.22
C SER A 4 18.79 11.33 -9.94
N ILE A 5 17.45 11.25 -9.88
CA ILE A 5 16.54 12.27 -10.39
C ILE A 5 16.27 13.24 -9.24
N PRO A 6 16.69 14.51 -9.33
CA PRO A 6 16.75 15.42 -8.17
C PRO A 6 15.39 15.73 -7.52
N HIS A 7 14.26 15.40 -8.17
CA HIS A 7 12.90 15.61 -7.64
C HIS A 7 11.95 14.46 -8.02
N LEU A 8 12.28 13.23 -7.64
CA LEU A 8 11.38 12.08 -7.82
C LEU A 8 10.53 11.87 -6.56
N TYR A 9 9.21 11.98 -6.72
CA TYR A 9 8.24 11.69 -5.66
C TYR A 9 7.47 10.43 -6.00
N ALA A 10 7.27 9.56 -5.01
CA ALA A 10 6.38 8.42 -5.13
C ALA A 10 5.07 8.71 -4.40
N VAL A 11 3.94 8.53 -5.10
CA VAL A 11 2.60 8.70 -4.54
C VAL A 11 1.89 7.35 -4.54
N VAL A 12 1.49 6.89 -3.36
CA VAL A 12 0.71 5.64 -3.21
C VAL A 12 -0.77 5.99 -3.09
N LEU A 13 -1.55 5.62 -4.10
CA LEU A 13 -3.01 5.79 -4.05
C LEU A 13 -3.65 4.72 -3.15
N ALA A 14 -4.04 5.11 -1.95
CA ALA A 14 -4.64 4.24 -0.93
C ALA A 14 -6.17 4.41 -0.81
N GLY A 15 -6.85 4.48 -1.96
CA GLY A 15 -8.31 4.63 -2.03
C GLY A 15 -9.09 3.32 -2.03
N GLY A 16 -10.39 3.44 -1.77
CA GLY A 16 -11.37 2.34 -1.79
C GLY A 16 -11.46 1.57 -0.47
N SER A 17 -12.68 1.34 0.01
CA SER A 17 -12.94 0.62 1.27
C SER A 17 -12.56 -0.85 1.21
N GLY A 18 -12.63 -1.45 0.02
CA GLY A 18 -12.29 -2.86 -0.18
C GLY A 18 -13.41 -3.83 0.14
N THR A 19 -14.67 -3.47 -0.14
CA THR A 19 -15.90 -4.25 0.17
C THR A 19 -15.84 -5.76 -0.10
N ARG A 20 -15.07 -6.22 -1.10
CA ARG A 20 -14.84 -7.65 -1.38
C ARG A 20 -14.06 -8.40 -0.29
N PHE A 21 -13.35 -7.68 0.56
CA PHE A 21 -12.64 -8.20 1.73
C PHE A 21 -13.49 -8.14 3.00
N TRP A 22 -14.77 -7.79 2.94
CA TRP A 22 -15.68 -7.94 4.08
C TRP A 22 -15.68 -9.44 4.51
N PRO A 23 -15.53 -9.78 5.80
CA PRO A 23 -15.63 -8.90 6.96
C PRO A 23 -14.32 -8.26 7.45
N LEU A 24 -13.19 -8.57 6.82
CA LEU A 24 -11.87 -8.06 7.22
C LEU A 24 -11.76 -6.55 6.98
N SER A 25 -12.24 -6.05 5.84
CA SER A 25 -12.30 -4.61 5.59
C SER A 25 -13.54 -3.97 6.22
N ARG A 26 -13.35 -2.85 6.92
CA ARG A 26 -14.40 -2.02 7.53
C ARG A 26 -14.23 -0.57 7.07
N GLU A 27 -15.23 0.26 7.34
CA GLU A 27 -15.17 1.70 7.04
C GLU A 27 -13.91 2.36 7.61
N LEU A 28 -13.62 2.10 8.89
CA LEU A 28 -12.42 2.60 9.57
C LEU A 28 -11.18 1.69 9.40
N TYR A 29 -11.31 0.57 8.69
CA TYR A 29 -10.24 -0.40 8.47
C TYR A 29 -10.22 -0.92 7.03
N PRO A 30 -9.84 -0.07 6.06
CA PRO A 30 -9.92 -0.39 4.64
C PRO A 30 -8.82 -1.36 4.18
N LYS A 31 -8.96 -1.92 2.97
CA LYS A 31 -8.12 -3.02 2.45
C LYS A 31 -6.62 -2.81 2.60
N GLN A 32 -6.13 -1.58 2.43
CA GLN A 32 -4.70 -1.27 2.44
C GLN A 32 -4.05 -1.53 3.82
N LEU A 33 -4.84 -1.56 4.89
CA LEU A 33 -4.38 -1.88 6.24
C LEU A 33 -4.39 -3.38 6.53
N LEU A 34 -4.98 -4.20 5.65
CA LEU A 34 -5.06 -5.64 5.84
C LEU A 34 -3.72 -6.34 5.58
N LYS A 35 -3.49 -7.42 6.32
CA LYS A 35 -2.35 -8.34 6.20
C LYS A 35 -2.80 -9.61 5.47
N VAL A 36 -2.96 -9.52 4.14
CA VAL A 36 -3.59 -10.60 3.35
C VAL A 36 -2.60 -11.70 2.94
N LEU A 37 -1.38 -11.30 2.54
CA LEU A 37 -0.39 -12.20 1.93
C LEU A 37 0.92 -12.27 2.73
N SER A 38 1.03 -11.52 3.83
CA SER A 38 2.18 -11.55 4.72
C SER A 38 1.83 -10.95 6.08
N ASP A 39 2.81 -10.89 6.98
CA ASP A 39 2.78 -10.20 8.27
C ASP A 39 2.76 -8.65 8.16
N ARG A 40 2.87 -8.11 6.94
CA ARG A 40 2.85 -6.68 6.61
C ARG A 40 1.53 -6.29 5.98
N THR A 41 1.10 -5.06 6.20
CA THR A 41 -0.10 -4.52 5.55
C THR A 41 0.15 -4.34 4.04
N LEU A 42 -0.91 -4.35 3.23
CA LEU A 42 -0.79 -4.11 1.78
C LEU A 42 -0.12 -2.77 1.47
N ILE A 43 -0.35 -1.73 2.28
CA ILE A 43 0.32 -0.43 2.10
C ILE A 43 1.81 -0.50 2.45
N GLN A 44 2.19 -1.19 3.54
CA GLN A 44 3.61 -1.39 3.88
C GLN A 44 4.35 -2.12 2.74
N ARG A 45 3.78 -3.22 2.24
CA ARG A 45 4.35 -3.95 1.10
C ARG A 45 4.43 -3.10 -0.17
N THR A 46 3.51 -2.15 -0.36
CA THR A 46 3.54 -1.25 -1.51
C THR A 46 4.68 -0.24 -1.41
N VAL A 47 4.92 0.32 -0.22
CA VAL A 47 6.06 1.20 0.04
C VAL A 47 7.39 0.45 -0.09
N GLU A 48 7.49 -0.77 0.41
CA GLU A 48 8.70 -1.61 0.31
C GLU A 48 9.12 -1.92 -1.14
N ARG A 49 8.17 -1.90 -2.09
CA ARG A 49 8.46 -2.06 -3.52
C ARG A 49 9.08 -0.82 -4.16
N ILE A 50 8.96 0.34 -3.53
CA ILE A 50 9.56 1.59 -4.00
C ILE A 50 11.05 1.52 -3.66
N LYS A 51 11.85 1.10 -4.64
CA LYS A 51 13.31 1.13 -4.59
C LYS A 51 13.83 2.22 -5.56
N PRO A 52 14.93 2.90 -5.23
CA PRO A 52 15.64 3.78 -6.18
C PRO A 52 16.14 3.03 -7.42
#